data_AF-A0A5N9CRK4-F1
#
_entry.id   AF-A0A5N9CRK4-F1
#
_cell.length_a   1.000
_cell.length_b   1.000
_cell.length_c   1.000
_cell.angle_alpha   90.00
_cell.angle_beta   90.00
_cell.angle_gamma   90.00
#
_symmetry.space_group_name_H-M   'P 1'
#
loop_
_entity.id
_entity.type
_entity.pdbx_description
1 polymer ?
#
loop_
_entity_poly.entity_id
_entity_poly.type
_entity_poly.pdbx_seq_one_letter_code
_entity_poly.pdbx_strand_id
1 'polypeptide(L)'
;MTTGSGAVRGDVFLFVGTRKGGFMLSSDTSRREWSPAGPYSAGSEVFHFVYDPREGRRTIAAVNQMVWGPEIQITEDLESTWLYGKGQPRFSEDTGPNG
;
A
#
# COMPACT_ATOMS: atom_id res chain seq x y z
N MET A 1 -4.78 16.68 11.16
CA MET A 1 -5.76 15.59 11.01
C MET A 1 -6.53 15.83 9.72
N THR A 2 -6.17 15.13 8.64
CA THR A 2 -7.01 15.04 7.43
C THR A 2 -8.05 13.97 7.68
N THR A 3 -9.08 14.31 8.46
CA THR A 3 -10.28 13.47 8.58
C THR A 3 -11.04 13.59 7.25
N GLY A 4 -11.02 12.54 6.43
CA GLY A 4 -11.97 12.34 5.32
C GLY A 4 -11.74 13.09 4.00
N SER A 5 -10.70 13.91 3.85
CA SER A 5 -10.35 14.50 2.54
C SER A 5 -9.13 13.80 1.98
N GLY A 6 -9.24 13.24 0.77
CA GLY A 6 -8.09 12.67 0.05
C GLY A 6 -6.97 13.70 -0.14
N ALA A 7 -5.79 13.20 -0.54
CA ALA A 7 -4.59 14.01 -0.74
C ALA A 7 -4.89 15.32 -1.49
N VAL A 8 -4.67 16.46 -0.82
CA VAL A 8 -4.77 17.78 -1.46
C VAL A 8 -3.40 18.24 -1.92
N ARG A 9 -3.37 19.18 -2.88
CA ARG A 9 -2.11 19.74 -3.39
C ARG A 9 -1.34 20.40 -2.25
N GLY A 10 -0.15 19.87 -1.96
CA GLY A 10 0.71 20.35 -0.86
C GLY A 10 0.90 19.32 0.25
N ASP A 11 0.06 18.28 0.30
CA ASP A 11 0.28 17.15 1.20
C ASP A 11 1.48 16.33 0.72
N VAL A 12 2.29 15.88 1.69
CA VAL A 12 3.42 14.99 1.46
C VAL A 12 3.11 13.66 2.13
N PHE A 13 3.09 12.59 1.34
CA PHE A 13 2.94 11.23 1.83
C PHE A 13 4.23 10.44 1.66
N LEU A 14 4.59 9.68 2.67
CA LEU A 14 5.65 8.67 2.63
C LEU A 14 5.04 7.30 2.91
N PHE A 15 5.16 6.41 1.93
CA PHE A 15 4.71 5.02 2.03
C PHE A 15 5.90 4.14 2.36
N VAL A 16 5.83 3.44 3.50
CA VAL A 16 6.94 2.66 4.05
C VAL A 16 6.54 1.20 4.13
N GLY A 17 7.19 0.37 3.32
CA GLY A 17 7.13 -1.08 3.44
C GLY A 17 8.15 -1.60 4.45
N THR A 18 7.72 -2.48 5.36
CA THR A 18 8.61 -3.12 6.34
C THR A 18 8.33 -4.62 6.44
N ARG A 19 9.19 -5.35 7.16
CA ARG A 19 8.95 -6.76 7.50
C ARG A 19 7.84 -6.98 8.53
N LYS A 20 7.23 -5.91 9.05
CA LYS A 20 6.22 -5.93 10.11
C LYS A 20 4.88 -5.31 9.68
N GLY A 21 4.78 -4.86 8.43
CA GLY A 21 3.61 -4.18 7.88
C GLY A 21 3.98 -2.94 7.08
N GLY A 22 2.96 -2.30 6.51
CA GLY A 22 3.07 -1.03 5.80
C GLY A 22 2.71 0.15 6.70
N PHE A 23 3.38 1.27 6.53
CA PHE A 23 3.05 2.53 7.22
C PHE A 23 2.87 3.64 6.20
N MET A 24 1.98 4.56 6.52
CA MET A 24 1.82 5.81 5.78
C MET A 24 2.15 6.95 6.72
N LEU A 25 3.06 7.82 6.32
CA LEU A 25 3.35 9.04 7.06
C LEU A 25 2.90 10.23 6.24
N SER A 26 2.11 11.10 6.84
CA SER A 26 1.66 12.34 6.21
C SER A 26 2.33 13.55 6.86
N SER A 27 2.66 14.54 6.04
CA SER A 27 3.19 15.83 6.45
C SER A 27 2.70 16.92 5.52
N ASP A 28 2.85 18.17 5.95
CA ASP A 28 2.65 19.33 5.09
C ASP A 28 3.89 19.59 4.20
N THR A 29 3.84 20.67 3.43
CA THR A 29 4.96 21.09 2.58
C THR A 29 6.25 21.39 3.33
N SER A 30 6.20 21.65 4.65
CA SER A 30 7.39 21.92 5.47
C SER A 30 8.17 20.64 5.80
N ARG A 31 7.50 19.47 5.80
CA ARG A 31 8.09 18.14 6.06
C ARG A 31 8.76 18.02 7.44
N ARG A 32 8.36 18.84 8.41
CA ARG A 32 8.96 18.90 9.76
C ARG A 32 8.28 17.97 10.75
N GLU A 33 6.97 17.92 10.71
CA GLU A 33 6.15 17.07 11.57
C GLU A 33 5.46 16.00 10.73
N TRP A 34 5.48 14.76 11.21
CA TRP A 34 4.93 13.62 10.49
C TRP A 34 3.90 12.91 11.34
N SER A 35 2.74 12.65 10.77
CA SER A 35 1.67 11.86 11.39
C SER A 35 1.70 10.44 10.83
N PRO A 36 2.06 9.42 11.63
CA PRO A 36 2.07 8.03 11.18
C PRO A 36 0.66 7.41 11.23
N ALA A 37 0.38 6.54 10.25
CA ALA A 37 -0.79 5.66 10.19
C ALA A 37 -0.35 4.22 9.84
N GLY A 38 -1.11 3.24 10.32
CA GLY A 38 -0.78 1.81 10.26
C GLY A 38 -0.42 1.22 11.65
N PRO A 39 0.20 0.02 11.71
CA PRO A 39 0.63 -0.79 10.59
C PRO A 39 -0.55 -1.38 9.80
N TYR A 40 -0.53 -1.19 8.48
CA TYR A 40 -1.37 -1.95 7.56
C TYR A 40 -0.76 -3.35 7.36
N SER A 41 -1.61 -4.36 7.19
CA SER A 41 -1.18 -5.75 7.00
C SER A 41 -0.22 -6.22 8.11
N ALA A 42 -0.53 -5.88 9.36
CA ALA A 42 0.33 -6.07 10.52
C ALA A 42 0.91 -7.50 10.60
N GLY A 43 2.23 -7.60 10.78
CA GLY A 43 2.93 -8.87 10.85
C GLY A 43 3.29 -9.51 9.50
N SER A 44 2.84 -8.93 8.38
CA SER A 44 3.25 -9.35 7.03
C SER A 44 4.41 -8.50 6.50
N GLU A 45 5.17 -9.04 5.56
CA GLU A 45 6.21 -8.28 4.87
C GLU A 45 5.57 -7.43 3.77
N VAL A 46 5.90 -6.13 3.71
CA VAL A 46 5.46 -5.23 2.63
C VAL A 46 6.69 -4.82 1.85
N PHE A 47 6.81 -5.34 0.62
CA PHE A 47 7.98 -5.12 -0.23
C PHE A 47 7.89 -3.82 -1.04
N HIS A 48 6.68 -3.41 -1.39
CA HIS A 48 6.43 -2.18 -2.11
C HIS A 48 5.09 -1.60 -1.70
N PHE A 49 5.01 -0.29 -1.50
CA PHE A 49 3.78 0.42 -1.11
C PHE A 49 3.75 1.76 -1.85
N VAL A 50 2.75 1.97 -2.70
CA VAL A 50 2.77 3.06 -3.69
C VAL A 50 1.40 3.68 -3.88
N TYR A 51 1.39 5.01 -4.02
CA TYR A 51 0.23 5.78 -4.41
C TYR A 51 0.07 5.84 -5.93
N ASP A 52 -1.16 5.65 -6.42
CA ASP A 52 -1.51 5.80 -7.82
C ASP A 52 -2.18 7.16 -8.08
N PRO A 53 -1.47 8.11 -8.73
CA PRO A 53 -2.00 9.46 -8.94
C PRO A 53 -3.13 9.53 -9.96
N ARG A 54 -3.38 8.46 -10.71
CA ARG A 54 -4.43 8.43 -11.75
C ARG A 54 -5.83 8.33 -11.15
N GLU A 55 -5.95 7.64 -10.01
CA GLU A 55 -7.20 7.33 -9.33
C GLU A 55 -7.23 7.97 -7.93
N GLY A 56 -6.70 9.19 -7.81
CA GLY A 56 -6.85 10.22 -6.75
C GLY A 56 -6.59 9.89 -5.27
N ARG A 57 -6.68 8.62 -4.88
CA ARG A 57 -6.64 8.06 -3.52
C ARG A 57 -6.18 6.59 -3.55
N ARG A 58 -6.15 5.95 -4.73
CA ARG A 58 -5.74 4.56 -4.85
C ARG A 58 -4.31 4.35 -4.38
N THR A 59 -4.12 3.38 -3.50
CA THR A 59 -2.79 2.97 -3.03
C THR A 59 -2.69 1.45 -3.09
N ILE A 60 -1.51 0.95 -3.45
CA ILE A 60 -1.27 -0.45 -3.77
C ILE A 60 -0.07 -0.94 -2.96
N ALA A 61 -0.22 -2.07 -2.29
CA ALA A 61 0.84 -2.73 -1.52
C ALA A 61 1.11 -4.14 -2.06
N ALA A 62 2.39 -4.45 -2.27
CA ALA A 62 2.88 -5.80 -2.53
C ALA A 62 3.23 -6.44 -1.18
N VAL A 63 2.34 -7.30 -0.70
CA VAL A 63 2.39 -7.92 0.63
C VAL A 63 2.78 -9.39 0.48
N ASN A 64 3.61 -9.90 1.39
CA ASN A 64 3.91 -11.31 1.51
C ASN A 64 3.50 -11.80 2.89
N GLN A 65 2.44 -12.61 2.92
CA GLN A 65 1.92 -13.21 4.14
C GLN A 65 2.64 -14.54 4.41
N MET A 66 2.99 -14.80 5.66
CA MET A 66 3.75 -16.00 6.03
C MET A 66 3.03 -17.31 5.68
N VAL A 67 1.69 -17.34 5.79
CA VAL A 67 0.87 -18.54 5.56
C VAL A 67 0.36 -18.60 4.11
N TRP A 68 -0.05 -17.46 3.57
CA TRP A 68 -0.79 -17.39 2.31
C TRP A 68 0.05 -16.89 1.13
N GLY A 69 1.32 -16.56 1.35
CA GLY A 69 2.24 -16.12 0.30
C GLY A 69 1.97 -14.71 -0.22
N PRO A 70 2.37 -14.41 -1.47
CA PRO A 70 2.34 -13.07 -2.03
C PRO A 70 0.92 -12.64 -2.43
N GLU A 71 0.59 -11.39 -2.13
CA GLU A 71 -0.72 -10.78 -2.36
C GLU A 71 -0.56 -9.32 -2.77
N ILE A 72 -1.47 -8.83 -3.62
CA ILE A 72 -1.63 -7.40 -3.89
C ILE A 72 -2.83 -6.91 -3.10
N GLN A 73 -2.60 -5.93 -2.22
CA GLN A 73 -3.64 -5.25 -1.46
C GLN A 73 -3.82 -3.85 -2.04
N ILE A 74 -5.08 -3.43 -2.24
CA ILE A 74 -5.42 -2.12 -2.84
C ILE A 74 -6.39 -1.39 -1.92
N THR A 75 -6.14 -0.12 -1.61
CA THR A 75 -7.13 0.78 -0.98
C THR A 75 -7.50 1.87 -1.98
N GLU A 76 -8.74 2.36 -1.92
CA GLU A 76 -9.23 3.51 -2.70
C GLU A 76 -9.47 4.76 -1.84
N ASP A 77 -9.21 4.70 -0.53
CA ASP A 77 -9.55 5.77 0.43
C ASP A 77 -8.35 6.34 1.20
N LEU A 78 -7.12 5.84 0.96
CA LEU A 78 -5.91 6.14 1.75
C LEU A 78 -6.02 5.70 3.23
N GLU A 79 -7.07 4.96 3.58
CA GLU A 79 -7.36 4.55 4.93
C GLU A 79 -7.29 3.02 5.06
N SER A 80 -8.22 2.44 5.80
CA SER A 80 -8.13 1.07 6.31
C SER A 80 -8.88 0.07 5.43
N THR A 81 -9.58 0.53 4.39
CA THR A 81 -10.39 -0.36 3.54
C THR A 81 -9.52 -0.96 2.45
N TRP A 82 -9.10 -2.20 2.65
CA TRP A 82 -8.26 -2.93 1.71
C TRP A 82 -9.07 -3.95 0.92
N LEU A 83 -9.03 -3.83 -0.39
CA LEU A 83 -9.44 -4.83 -1.37
C LEU A 83 -8.32 -5.85 -1.55
N TYR A 84 -8.67 -7.12 -1.45
CA TYR A 84 -7.76 -8.25 -1.62
C TYR A 84 -7.89 -8.79 -3.06
N GLY A 85 -6.75 -9.08 -3.70
CA GLY A 85 -6.76 -9.73 -5.00
C GLY A 85 -7.49 -11.08 -4.95
N LYS A 86 -8.25 -11.43 -6.00
CA LYS A 86 -8.97 -12.72 -6.08
C LYS A 86 -8.04 -13.95 -6.08
N GLY A 87 -6.73 -13.75 -6.24
CA GLY A 87 -5.71 -14.78 -6.19
C GLY A 87 -4.31 -14.17 -6.16
N GLN A 88 -3.31 -15.01 -5.89
CA GLN A 88 -1.91 -14.59 -5.90
C GLN A 88 -1.47 -14.18 -7.31
N PRO A 89 -0.57 -13.19 -7.46
CA PRO A 89 0.07 -12.89 -8.73
C PRO A 89 0.84 -14.12 -9.24
N ARG A 90 0.53 -14.56 -10.46
CA ARG A 90 1.17 -15.70 -11.12
C ARG A 90 1.37 -15.38 -12.60
N PHE A 91 2.42 -15.92 -13.18
CA PHE A 91 2.60 -15.89 -14.64
C PHE A 91 1.48 -16.70 -15.32
N SER A 92 1.14 -16.34 -16.56
CA SER A 92 0.28 -17.17 -17.39
C SER A 92 0.98 -18.50 -17.71
N GLU A 93 0.19 -19.55 -17.91
CA GLU A 93 0.69 -20.91 -18.18
C GLU A 93 1.60 -20.96 -19.42
N ASP A 94 1.33 -20.12 -20.43
CA ASP A 94 2.12 -20.01 -21.67
C ASP A 94 3.54 -19.45 -21.49
N THR A 95 3.89 -18.92 -20.31
CA THR A 95 5.22 -18.30 -20.07
C THR A 95 6.08 -19.12 -19.09
N GLY A 96 5.66 -20.34 -18.75
CA GLY A 96 6.43 -21.24 -17.90
C GLY A 96 7.66 -21.83 -18.63
N PRO A 97 8.65 -22.40 -17.90
CA PRO A 97 9.87 -22.96 -18.50
C PRO A 97 9.65 -24.19 -19.41
N ASN A 98 8.39 -24.57 -19.66
CA ASN A 98 7.98 -25.68 -20.51
C ASN A 98 7.14 -25.22 -21.73
N GLY A 99 7.08 -23.92 -22.02
CA GLY A 99 6.46 -23.35 -23.22
C GLY A 99 7.42 -23.23 -24.40
#